data_AF-A0A8C9T5J6-F1
#
_entry.id   AF-A0A8C9T5J6-F1
#
_cell.length_a   1.000
_cell.length_b   1.000
_cell.length_c   1.000
_cell.angle_alpha   90.00
_cell.angle_beta   90.00
_cell.angle_gamma   90.00
#
_symmetry.space_group_name_H-M   'P 1'
#
loop_
_entity.id
_entity.type
_entity.pdbx_description
1 polymer ?
#
loop_
_entity_poly.entity_id
_entity_poly.type
_entity_poly.pdbx_seq_one_letter_code
_entity_poly.pdbx_strand_id
1 'polypeptide(L)'
;MRTTICILFACMLFVYVEGIAIVPKGRCLCKDGDVNFIPHRNIQKIEIFSPSPACKQVEIIVTLKDGGQRCLNSESKFGKTCIKKAENNKRYNLTFFLG
;
A
#
# COMPACT_ATOMS: atom_id res chain seq x y z
N MET A 1 27.80 43.04 -7.50
CA MET A 1 27.76 42.24 -8.75
C MET A 1 28.19 40.79 -8.50
N ARG A 2 29.42 40.50 -8.03
CA ARG A 2 29.88 39.12 -7.75
C ARG A 2 29.04 38.35 -6.72
N THR A 3 28.67 38.98 -5.61
CA THR A 3 27.89 38.35 -4.53
C THR A 3 26.42 38.10 -4.90
N THR A 4 25.82 38.99 -5.68
CA THR A 4 24.44 38.85 -6.16
C THR A 4 24.29 37.64 -7.09
N ILE A 5 25.30 37.37 -7.90
CA ILE A 5 25.35 36.21 -8.80
C ILE A 5 25.43 34.91 -7.99
N CYS A 6 26.23 34.87 -6.91
CA CYS A 6 26.33 33.70 -6.04
C CYS A 6 25.02 33.36 -5.33
N ILE A 7 24.27 34.38 -4.89
CA ILE A 7 22.98 34.19 -4.21
C ILE A 7 21.94 33.63 -5.20
N LEU A 8 21.89 34.17 -6.41
CA LEU A 8 20.97 33.69 -7.47
C LEU A 8 21.29 32.24 -7.88
N PHE A 9 22.58 31.90 -8.01
CA PHE A 9 23.00 30.52 -8.31
C PHE A 9 22.66 29.54 -7.19
N ALA A 10 22.85 29.94 -5.93
CA ALA A 10 22.48 29.13 -4.77
C ALA A 10 20.95 28.91 -4.70
N CYS A 11 20.15 29.95 -4.95
CA CYS A 11 18.69 29.82 -4.98
C CYS A 11 18.21 28.86 -6.09
N MET A 12 18.82 28.89 -7.28
CA MET A 12 18.49 27.96 -8.37
C MET A 12 18.81 26.50 -8.02
N LEU A 13 19.89 26.25 -7.27
CA LEU A 13 20.25 24.90 -6.81
C LEU A 13 19.29 24.38 -5.73
N PHE A 14 18.84 25.23 -4.80
CA PHE A 14 17.86 24.83 -3.78
C PHE A 14 16.48 24.51 -4.39
N VAL A 15 16.06 25.23 -5.43
CA VAL A 15 14.78 24.97 -6.13
C VAL A 15 14.83 23.66 -6.94
N TYR A 16 16.00 23.26 -7.44
CA TYR A 16 16.14 22.02 -8.22
C TYR A 16 15.97 20.73 -7.37
N VAL A 17 16.11 20.82 -6.04
CA VAL A 17 16.05 19.66 -5.13
C VAL A 17 14.61 19.31 -4.72
N GLU A 18 13.62 20.15 -5.02
CA GLU A 18 12.19 19.88 -4.75
C GLU A 18 11.50 19.28 -6.00
N GLY A 19 12.10 18.23 -6.58
CA GLY A 19 11.70 17.78 -7.91
C GLY A 19 11.84 16.29 -8.19
N ILE A 20 12.11 15.45 -7.20
CA ILE A 20 11.92 14.01 -7.37
C ILE A 20 10.61 13.64 -6.69
N ALA A 21 9.50 13.94 -7.37
CA ALA A 21 8.33 13.09 -7.23
C ALA A 21 8.76 11.71 -7.71
N ILE A 22 9.36 10.92 -6.81
CA ILE A 22 9.49 9.49 -6.97
C ILE A 22 8.04 9.01 -6.93
N VAL A 23 7.33 9.12 -8.05
CA VAL A 23 6.13 8.34 -8.29
C VAL A 23 6.62 6.92 -8.07
N PRO A 24 6.27 6.26 -6.96
CA PRO A 24 6.74 4.92 -6.74
C PRO A 24 6.11 4.14 -7.89
N LYS A 25 6.94 3.66 -8.84
CA LYS A 25 6.53 2.61 -9.78
C LYS A 25 5.72 1.63 -8.96
N GLY A 26 4.43 1.51 -9.25
CA GLY A 26 3.48 0.98 -8.30
C GLY A 26 3.97 -0.27 -7.58
N ARG A 27 4.34 -0.13 -6.30
CA ARG A 27 4.84 -1.24 -5.49
C ARG A 27 3.65 -1.75 -4.71
N CYS A 28 2.90 -2.65 -5.33
CA CYS A 28 1.97 -3.49 -4.58
C CYS A 28 2.74 -4.12 -3.41
N LEU A 29 2.12 -4.15 -2.24
CA LEU A 29 2.71 -4.67 -1.00
C LEU A 29 2.96 -6.19 -1.12
N CYS A 30 2.13 -6.86 -1.91
CA CYS A 30 2.20 -8.26 -2.24
C CYS A 30 3.12 -8.49 -3.45
N LYS A 31 4.23 -9.19 -3.22
CA LYS A 31 5.12 -9.70 -4.28
C LYS A 31 4.77 -11.16 -4.52
N ASP A 32 4.07 -11.44 -5.63
CA ASP A 32 3.74 -12.76 -6.18
C ASP A 32 3.81 -13.92 -5.16
N GLY A 33 2.77 -14.02 -4.32
CA GLY A 33 2.77 -14.93 -3.18
C GLY A 33 1.40 -15.10 -2.54
N ASP A 34 0.34 -14.94 -3.34
CA ASP A 34 -1.03 -14.94 -2.84
C ASP A 34 -1.50 -16.33 -2.48
N VAL A 35 -1.92 -16.51 -1.23
CA VAL A 35 -2.62 -17.73 -0.83
C VAL A 35 -4.11 -17.61 -1.13
N ASN A 36 -4.73 -18.70 -1.54
CA ASN A 36 -6.17 -18.71 -1.83
C ASN A 36 -7.05 -18.88 -0.58
N PHE A 37 -6.46 -19.37 0.51
CA PHE A 37 -7.18 -19.67 1.74
C PHE A 37 -6.27 -19.58 2.97
N ILE A 38 -6.79 -18.99 4.04
CA ILE A 38 -6.15 -18.97 5.36
C ILE A 38 -7.19 -19.39 6.39
N PRO A 39 -6.90 -20.41 7.23
CA PRO A 39 -7.84 -20.83 8.26
C PRO A 39 -8.05 -19.72 9.29
N HIS A 40 -9.32 -19.38 9.57
CA HIS A 40 -9.70 -18.29 10.49
C HIS A 40 -9.04 -18.35 11.87
N ARG A 41 -8.71 -19.56 12.36
CA ARG A 41 -8.02 -19.75 13.65
C ARG A 41 -6.64 -19.09 13.72
N ASN A 42 -5.96 -18.97 12.58
CA ASN A 42 -4.61 -18.42 12.50
C ASN A 42 -4.62 -16.90 12.22
N ILE A 43 -5.79 -16.33 11.91
CA ILE A 43 -5.91 -14.91 11.54
C ILE A 43 -5.95 -14.04 12.78
N GLN A 44 -5.00 -13.11 12.87
CA GLN A 44 -4.99 -12.07 13.89
C GLN A 44 -5.67 -10.79 13.37
N LYS A 45 -5.22 -10.27 12.22
CA LYS A 45 -5.72 -9.02 11.63
C LYS A 45 -5.83 -9.17 10.10
N ILE A 46 -6.83 -8.52 9.51
CA ILE A 46 -7.00 -8.46 8.05
C ILE A 46 -7.04 -7.00 7.63
N GLU A 47 -6.21 -6.65 6.65
CA GLU A 47 -6.09 -5.32 6.07
C GLU A 47 -6.35 -5.43 4.58
N ILE A 48 -7.32 -4.66 4.09
CA ILE A 48 -7.72 -4.67 2.69
C ILE A 48 -7.34 -3.31 2.12
N PHE A 49 -6.53 -3.33 1.07
CA PHE A 49 -6.06 -2.16 0.36
C PHE A 49 -6.80 -2.04 -0.96
N SER A 50 -7.51 -0.93 -1.11
CA SER A 50 -8.19 -0.59 -2.35
C SER A 50 -7.19 -0.20 -3.44
N PRO A 51 -7.56 -0.28 -4.73
CA PRO A 51 -6.71 0.15 -5.83
C PRO A 51 -6.32 1.62 -5.65
N SER A 52 -5.04 1.90 -5.81
CA SER A 52 -4.41 3.20 -5.64
C SER A 52 -3.56 3.54 -6.88
N PRO A 53 -3.21 4.80 -7.14
CA PRO A 53 -2.20 5.15 -8.15
C PRO A 53 -0.89 4.35 -8.00
N ALA A 54 -0.58 3.89 -6.78
CA ALA A 54 0.57 3.04 -6.47
C ALA A 54 0.33 1.53 -6.64
N CYS A 55 -0.91 1.03 -6.75
CA CYS A 55 -1.18 -0.38 -7.04
C CYS A 55 -2.59 -0.49 -7.60
N LYS A 56 -2.74 -0.93 -8.86
CA LYS A 56 -4.05 -1.01 -9.53
C LYS A 56 -4.91 -2.19 -9.04
N GLN A 57 -4.36 -3.05 -8.21
CA GLN A 57 -4.96 -4.29 -7.74
C GLN A 57 -5.53 -4.08 -6.33
N VAL A 58 -6.60 -4.81 -5.99
CA VAL A 58 -7.03 -4.93 -4.59
C VAL A 58 -6.09 -5.91 -3.90
N GLU A 59 -5.43 -5.47 -2.82
CA GLU A 59 -4.55 -6.31 -2.02
C GLU A 59 -5.20 -6.65 -0.68
N ILE A 60 -5.08 -7.90 -0.24
CA ILE A 60 -5.58 -8.33 1.07
C ILE A 60 -4.40 -8.89 1.85
N ILE A 61 -3.98 -8.19 2.90
CA ILE A 61 -2.88 -8.60 3.76
C ILE A 61 -3.46 -9.16 5.05
N VAL A 62 -3.07 -10.39 5.36
CA VAL A 62 -3.50 -11.11 6.56
C VAL A 62 -2.31 -11.26 7.48
N THR A 63 -2.43 -10.69 8.68
CA THR A 63 -1.47 -10.92 9.77
C THR A 63 -1.92 -12.15 10.53
N LEU A 64 -1.05 -13.15 10.59
CA LEU A 64 -1.24 -14.38 11.33
C LEU A 64 -0.91 -14.16 12.81
N LYS A 65 -1.45 -15.00 13.69
CA LYS A 65 -1.15 -14.96 15.13
C LYS A 65 0.32 -15.22 15.44
N ASP A 66 1.00 -15.97 14.60
CA ASP A 66 2.45 -16.23 14.67
C ASP A 66 3.29 -15.00 14.23
N GLY A 67 2.66 -13.84 13.97
CA GLY A 67 3.32 -12.61 13.54
C GLY A 67 3.65 -12.55 12.05
N GLY A 68 3.55 -13.68 11.33
CA GLY A 68 3.76 -13.72 9.89
C GLY A 68 2.67 -13.00 9.09
N GLN A 69 3.05 -12.25 8.06
CA GLN A 69 2.11 -11.64 7.12
C GLN A 69 2.01 -12.47 5.84
N ARG A 70 0.79 -12.62 5.31
CA ARG A 70 0.52 -13.31 4.05
C ARG A 70 -0.45 -12.51 3.21
N CYS A 71 -0.20 -12.48 1.92
CA CYS A 71 -1.13 -11.91 0.95
C CYS A 71 -2.17 -12.93 0.54
N LEU A 72 -3.40 -12.48 0.38
CA LEU A 72 -4.53 -13.29 -0.03
C LEU A 72 -5.01 -12.83 -1.39
N ASN A 73 -5.25 -13.78 -2.29
CA ASN A 73 -5.74 -13.47 -3.63
C ASN A 73 -7.16 -12.88 -3.56
N SER A 74 -7.33 -11.64 -4.03
CA SER A 74 -8.62 -10.93 -4.03
C SER A 74 -9.64 -11.55 -5.01
N GLU A 75 -9.20 -12.28 -6.02
CA GLU A 75 -10.07 -12.98 -6.98
C GLU A 75 -10.61 -14.31 -6.44
N SER A 76 -9.96 -14.87 -5.42
CA SER A 76 -10.37 -16.13 -4.79
C SER A 76 -11.72 -16.02 -4.07
N LYS A 77 -12.42 -17.14 -3.91
CA LYS A 77 -13.72 -17.19 -3.19
C LYS A 77 -13.60 -16.68 -1.74
N PHE A 78 -12.47 -16.98 -1.09
CA PHE A 78 -12.18 -16.51 0.26
C PHE A 78 -11.90 -15.00 0.27
N GLY A 79 -11.07 -14.50 -0.66
CA GLY A 79 -10.78 -13.06 -0.82
C GLY A 79 -12.04 -12.21 -1.01
N LYS A 80 -12.91 -12.60 -1.94
CA LYS A 80 -14.20 -11.94 -2.17
C LYS A 80 -15.08 -11.94 -0.91
N THR A 81 -15.04 -13.02 -0.13
CA THR A 81 -15.81 -13.11 1.13
C THR A 81 -15.22 -12.20 2.21
N CYS A 82 -13.89 -12.06 2.28
CA CYS A 82 -13.23 -11.13 3.18
C CYS A 82 -13.61 -9.67 2.86
N ILE A 83 -13.61 -9.29 1.58
CA ILE A 83 -14.03 -7.95 1.14
C ILE A 83 -15.48 -7.67 1.56
N LYS A 84 -16.43 -8.57 1.26
CA LYS A 84 -17.84 -8.42 1.67
C LYS A 84 -18.03 -8.36 3.19
N LYS A 85 -17.23 -9.12 3.95
CA LYS A 85 -17.28 -9.09 5.41
C LYS A 85 -16.69 -7.81 5.99
N ALA A 86 -15.74 -7.18 5.29
CA ALA A 86 -15.14 -5.94 5.75
C ALA A 86 -16.11 -4.77 5.79
N GLU A 87 -17.09 -4.75 4.89
CA GLU A 87 -18.19 -3.77 4.91
C GLU A 87 -19.08 -3.89 6.17
N ASN A 88 -19.11 -5.06 6.81
CA ASN A 88 -20.03 -5.37 7.90
C ASN A 88 -19.35 -5.57 9.26
N ASN A 89 -18.01 -5.52 9.34
CA ASN A 89 -17.32 -6.04 10.52
C ASN A 89 -16.02 -5.27 10.83
N LYS A 90 -15.88 -4.79 12.07
CA LYS A 90 -14.69 -4.04 12.55
C LYS A 90 -13.38 -4.85 12.55
N ARG A 91 -13.45 -6.18 12.37
CA ARG A 91 -12.25 -7.05 12.33
C ARG A 91 -11.43 -6.89 11.05
N TYR A 92 -11.98 -6.22 10.04
CA TYR A 92 -11.33 -5.95 8.77
C TYR A 92 -11.13 -4.45 8.65
N ASN A 93 -9.89 -4.00 8.50
CA ASN A 93 -9.60 -2.59 8.24
C ASN A 93 -9.50 -2.39 6.73
N LEU A 94 -10.44 -1.60 6.21
CA LEU A 94 -10.44 -1.15 4.82
C LEU A 94 -9.59 0.11 4.72
N THR A 95 -8.39 -0.01 4.18
CA THR A 95 -7.47 1.12 4.02
C THR A 95 -7.62 1.67 2.61
N PHE A 96 -8.26 2.83 2.53
CA PHE A 96 -8.25 3.62 1.31
C PHE A 96 -7.00 4.49 1.35
N PHE A 97 -6.07 4.25 0.43
CA PHE A 97 -5.06 5.25 0.12
C PHE A 97 -5.77 6.38 -0.64
N LEU A 98 -6.34 7.33 0.11
CA LEU A 98 -6.72 8.64 -0.38
C LEU A 98 -5.43 9.35 -0.78
N GLY A 99 -4.99 9.12 -2.02
CA GLY A 99 -3.99 9.91 -2.72
C GLY A 99 -4.70 10.93 -3.59
#